data_AF-A0A7H1MA17-F1
#
_entry.id   AF-A0A7H1MA17-F1
#
_cell.length_a   1.000
_cell.length_b   1.000
_cell.length_c   1.000
_cell.angle_alpha   90.00
_cell.angle_beta   90.00
_cell.angle_gamma   90.00
#
_symmetry.space_group_name_H-M   'P 1'
#
loop_
_entity.id
_entity.type
_entity.pdbx_description
1 polymer ?
#
loop_
_entity_poly.entity_id
_entity_poly.type
_entity_poly.pdbx_seq_one_letter_code
_entity_poly.pdbx_strand_id
1 'polypeptide(L)'
;MITIFKAYYDIYEFNGELLKRCTFLDEKNNAIMKDRIYEYLIYVLTGDLYLQKDIDENLEFIRQAENNPNEVYSGGGQGFCWDISAEKVVFYNNEFDEEDGWPDLSCSLSMFKATLLAWNAFLQLSKSIHTELKTVID
;
A
#
# COMPACT_ATOMS: atom_id res chain seq x y z
N MET A 1 -9.23 -7.48 -15.09
CA MET A 1 -9.62 -8.17 -13.85
C MET A 1 -9.92 -7.08 -12.85
N ILE A 2 -11.12 -7.06 -12.26
CA ILE A 2 -11.45 -6.04 -11.27
C ILE A 2 -10.77 -6.46 -9.96
N THR A 3 -10.00 -5.53 -9.39
CA THR A 3 -9.40 -5.69 -8.07
C THR A 3 -10.09 -4.74 -7.10
N ILE A 4 -10.47 -5.25 -5.93
CA ILE A 4 -11.14 -4.49 -4.87
C ILE A 4 -10.18 -4.33 -3.70
N PHE A 5 -9.91 -3.07 -3.31
CA PHE A 5 -9.27 -2.75 -2.04
C PHE A 5 -10.31 -2.80 -0.93
N LYS A 6 -9.99 -3.48 0.16
CA LYS A 6 -10.75 -3.40 1.41
C LYS A 6 -9.81 -3.00 2.55
N ALA A 7 -10.16 -1.98 3.30
CA ALA A 7 -9.48 -1.57 4.53
C ALA A 7 -10.47 -1.53 5.71
N TYR A 8 -10.02 -1.92 6.90
CA TYR A 8 -10.85 -2.04 8.09
C TYR A 8 -10.01 -2.01 9.38
N TYR A 9 -10.66 -1.74 10.51
CA TYR A 9 -10.05 -1.94 11.82
C TYR A 9 -10.33 -3.35 12.33
N ASP A 10 -9.29 -4.02 12.80
CA ASP A 10 -9.37 -5.34 13.42
C ASP A 10 -9.96 -5.25 14.83
N ILE A 11 -10.52 -6.36 15.32
CA ILE A 11 -10.96 -6.48 16.71
C ILE A 11 -9.78 -6.52 17.69
N TYR A 12 -8.59 -6.86 17.18
CA TYR A 12 -7.36 -6.87 17.94
C TYR A 12 -6.75 -5.47 18.04
N GLU A 13 -6.22 -5.16 19.22
CA GLU A 13 -5.57 -3.89 19.53
C GLU A 13 -4.07 -4.12 19.79
N PHE A 14 -3.28 -3.11 19.47
CA PHE A 14 -1.87 -3.04 19.86
C PHE A 14 -1.62 -1.68 20.51
N ASN A 15 -1.04 -1.69 21.72
CA ASN A 15 -0.83 -0.49 22.54
C ASN A 15 -2.10 0.38 22.74
N GLY A 16 -3.28 -0.26 22.80
CA GLY A 16 -4.56 0.43 22.98
C GLY A 16 -5.10 1.12 21.71
N GLU A 17 -4.51 0.86 20.54
CA GLU A 17 -5.05 1.27 19.24
C GLU A 17 -5.55 0.05 18.45
N LEU A 18 -6.71 0.18 17.82
CA LEU A 18 -7.22 -0.83 16.88
C LEU A 18 -6.25 -1.01 15.71
N LEU A 19 -5.91 -2.26 15.40
CA LEU A 19 -5.05 -2.56 14.27
C LEU A 19 -5.73 -2.21 12.96
N LYS A 20 -5.01 -1.50 12.10
CA LYS A 20 -5.45 -1.18 10.73
C LYS A 20 -5.08 -2.34 9.82
N ARG A 21 -6.03 -2.85 9.04
CA ARG A 21 -5.83 -3.96 8.11
C ARG A 21 -6.30 -3.58 6.73
N CYS A 22 -5.71 -4.21 5.72
CA CYS A 22 -6.24 -4.18 4.36
C CYS A 22 -6.08 -5.53 3.67
N THR A 23 -6.83 -5.72 2.59
CA THR A 23 -6.77 -6.89 1.72
C THR A 23 -7.22 -6.52 0.31
N PHE A 24 -6.76 -7.29 -0.68
CA PHE A 24 -7.19 -7.17 -2.07
C PHE A 24 -8.07 -8.35 -2.43
N LEU A 25 -9.22 -8.07 -3.04
CA LEU A 25 -10.23 -9.07 -3.36
C LEU A 25 -10.53 -9.08 -4.86
N ASP A 26 -10.90 -10.26 -5.39
CA ASP A 26 -11.48 -10.39 -6.72
C ASP A 26 -12.95 -9.94 -6.75
N GLU A 27 -13.57 -9.93 -7.93
CA GLU A 27 -14.99 -9.58 -8.12
C GLU A 27 -15.98 -10.47 -7.34
N LYS A 28 -15.53 -11.64 -6.87
CA LYS A 28 -16.30 -12.59 -6.06
C LYS A 28 -16.00 -12.46 -4.57
N ASN A 29 -15.26 -11.43 -4.16
CA ASN A 29 -14.80 -11.17 -2.80
C ASN A 29 -13.83 -12.22 -2.24
N ASN A 30 -13.11 -12.97 -3.09
CA ASN A 30 -12.04 -13.86 -2.64
C ASN A 30 -10.73 -13.08 -2.52
N ALA A 31 -9.94 -13.35 -1.48
CA ALA A 31 -8.64 -12.72 -1.31
C ALA A 31 -7.66 -13.11 -2.43
N ILE A 32 -7.03 -12.11 -3.03
CA ILE A 32 -5.99 -12.26 -4.06
C ILE A 32 -4.64 -12.40 -3.36
N MET A 33 -4.39 -13.58 -2.79
CA MET A 33 -3.14 -13.90 -2.08
C MET A 33 -2.08 -14.55 -3.01
N LYS A 34 -2.45 -14.89 -4.25
CA LYS A 34 -1.55 -15.64 -5.16
C LYS A 34 -0.51 -14.76 -5.84
N ASP A 35 -0.74 -13.46 -5.87
CA ASP A 35 0.14 -12.50 -6.52
C ASP A 35 0.84 -11.67 -5.44
N ARG A 36 2.14 -11.89 -5.31
CA ARG A 36 2.98 -11.39 -4.22
C ARG A 36 3.02 -9.87 -4.16
N ILE A 37 2.71 -9.16 -5.26
CA ILE A 37 2.64 -7.70 -5.25
C ILE A 37 1.57 -7.18 -4.28
N TYR A 38 0.45 -7.89 -4.12
CA TYR A 38 -0.59 -7.50 -3.17
C TYR A 38 -0.14 -7.70 -1.73
N GLU A 39 0.70 -8.69 -1.48
CA GLU A 39 1.31 -8.88 -0.16
C GLU A 39 2.25 -7.70 0.15
N TYR A 40 3.12 -7.30 -0.79
CA TYR A 40 3.94 -6.09 -0.66
C TYR A 40 3.10 -4.87 -0.31
N LEU A 41 2.04 -4.61 -1.07
CA LEU A 41 1.17 -3.46 -0.82
C LEU A 41 0.50 -3.53 0.57
N ILE A 42 0.05 -4.71 1.01
CA ILE A 42 -0.51 -4.89 2.35
C ILE A 42 0.55 -4.56 3.43
N TYR A 43 1.75 -5.11 3.31
CA TYR A 43 2.82 -4.89 4.28
C TYR A 43 3.26 -3.43 4.32
N VAL A 44 3.49 -2.82 3.15
CA VAL A 44 3.85 -1.41 3.04
C VAL A 44 2.77 -0.54 3.68
N LEU A 45 1.49 -0.71 3.36
CA LEU A 45 0.42 0.13 3.93
C LEU A 45 0.25 -0.04 5.44
N THR A 46 0.36 -1.28 5.94
CA THR A 46 0.07 -1.59 7.35
C THR A 46 1.28 -1.46 8.27
N GLY A 47 2.49 -1.55 7.72
CA GLY A 47 3.76 -1.53 8.47
C GLY A 47 4.65 -0.31 8.20
N ASP A 48 4.63 0.25 6.99
CA ASP A 48 5.55 1.32 6.59
C ASP A 48 4.83 2.67 6.34
N LEU A 49 3.61 2.65 5.82
CA LEU A 49 2.79 3.81 5.45
C LEU A 49 1.49 3.88 6.27
N TYR A 50 1.60 3.67 7.58
CA TYR A 50 0.44 3.58 8.48
C TYR A 50 0.04 4.93 9.09
N LEU A 51 0.79 6.01 8.84
CA LEU A 51 0.44 7.38 9.23
C LEU A 51 0.11 8.24 8.00
N GLN A 52 -0.79 9.20 8.19
CA GLN A 52 -1.25 10.08 7.11
C GLN A 52 -0.11 10.88 6.48
N LYS A 53 0.86 11.36 7.28
CA LYS A 53 2.03 12.08 6.78
C LYS A 53 2.86 11.27 5.78
N ASP A 54 2.97 9.95 6.00
CA ASP A 54 3.77 9.06 5.16
C ASP A 54 3.05 8.88 3.80
N ILE A 55 1.71 8.85 3.83
CA ILE A 55 0.90 8.83 2.61
C ILE A 55 1.02 10.14 1.84
N ASP A 56 0.91 11.28 2.52
CA ASP A 56 0.98 12.60 1.88
C ASP A 56 2.34 12.83 1.19
N GLU A 57 3.44 12.38 1.80
CA GLU A 57 4.78 12.39 1.20
C GLU A 57 4.84 11.54 -0.08
N ASN A 58 4.30 10.33 -0.05
CA ASN A 58 4.30 9.46 -1.22
C ASN A 58 3.37 9.94 -2.34
N LEU A 59 2.25 10.58 -2.00
CA LEU A 59 1.39 11.25 -2.99
C LEU A 59 2.11 12.42 -3.66
N GLU A 60 2.98 13.12 -2.94
CA GLU A 60 3.83 14.16 -3.51
C GLU A 60 4.92 13.57 -4.43
N PHE A 61 5.58 12.47 -4.06
CA PHE A 61 6.50 11.76 -4.96
C PHE A 61 5.83 11.31 -6.25
N ILE A 62 4.60 10.79 -6.16
CA ILE A 62 3.81 10.44 -7.35
C ILE A 62 3.53 11.67 -8.21
N ARG A 63 3.12 12.78 -7.60
CA ARG A 63 2.89 14.05 -8.33
C ARG A 63 4.17 14.52 -9.04
N GLN A 64 5.33 14.35 -8.41
CA GLN A 64 6.62 14.71 -9.01
C GLN A 64 6.98 13.76 -10.17
N ALA A 65 6.81 12.45 -10.00
CA ALA A 65 7.01 11.45 -11.05
C ALA A 65 6.12 11.69 -12.28
N GLU A 66 4.84 12.04 -12.06
CA GLU A 66 3.89 12.37 -13.15
C GLU A 66 4.34 13.60 -13.96
N ASN A 67 5.03 14.55 -13.34
CA ASN A 67 5.51 15.78 -14.00
C ASN A 67 6.93 15.68 -14.55
N ASN A 68 7.74 14.74 -14.05
CA ASN A 68 9.14 14.56 -14.40
C ASN A 68 9.40 13.09 -14.79
N PRO A 69 9.03 12.66 -16.02
CA PRO A 69 8.96 11.24 -16.38
C PRO A 69 10.30 10.50 -16.41
N ASN A 70 11.43 11.21 -16.35
CA ASN A 70 12.77 10.63 -16.32
C ASN A 70 13.36 10.56 -14.90
N GLU A 71 12.66 11.08 -13.89
CA GLU A 71 13.10 11.07 -12.50
C GLU A 71 12.51 9.89 -11.73
N VAL A 72 13.23 9.48 -10.68
CA VAL A 72 12.82 8.43 -9.75
C VAL A 72 12.86 9.02 -8.35
N TYR A 73 11.81 8.77 -7.58
CA TYR A 73 11.67 9.24 -6.20
C TYR A 73 11.58 8.03 -5.29
N SER A 74 12.50 7.93 -4.34
CA SER A 74 12.60 6.77 -3.44
C SER A 74 11.94 7.08 -2.11
N GLY A 75 11.08 6.16 -1.66
CA GLY A 75 10.55 6.13 -0.30
C GLY A 75 10.98 4.84 0.40
N GLY A 76 10.72 4.75 1.70
CA GLY A 76 10.97 3.53 2.44
C GLY A 76 10.48 3.60 3.87
N GLY A 77 10.21 2.44 4.45
CA GLY A 77 9.84 2.27 5.85
C GLY A 77 10.83 1.39 6.60
N GLN A 78 10.32 0.63 7.57
CA GLN A 78 11.12 -0.33 8.32
C GLN A 78 11.27 -1.64 7.55
N GLY A 79 10.20 -2.12 6.90
CA GLY A 79 10.22 -3.40 6.18
C GLY A 79 10.73 -3.27 4.74
N PHE A 80 10.16 -2.32 3.99
CA PHE A 80 10.42 -2.20 2.55
C PHE A 80 10.85 -0.81 2.13
N CYS A 81 11.60 -0.74 1.04
CA CYS A 81 11.82 0.45 0.25
C CYS A 81 11.06 0.35 -1.07
N TRP A 82 10.88 1.50 -1.71
CA TRP A 82 10.28 1.55 -3.04
C TRP A 82 10.76 2.75 -3.86
N ASP A 83 10.86 2.52 -5.16
CA ASP A 83 11.20 3.52 -6.16
C ASP A 83 10.00 3.84 -7.03
N ILE A 84 9.65 5.13 -7.11
CA ILE A 84 8.49 5.65 -7.85
C ILE A 84 8.98 6.34 -9.11
N SER A 85 8.59 5.82 -10.27
CA SER A 85 8.76 6.46 -11.57
C SER A 85 7.41 6.78 -12.21
N ALA A 86 7.40 7.50 -13.34
CA ALA A 86 6.16 7.80 -14.08
C ALA A 86 5.42 6.54 -14.58
N GLU A 87 6.12 5.41 -14.70
CA GLU A 87 5.55 4.18 -15.25
C GLU A 87 5.09 3.22 -14.15
N LYS A 88 5.88 3.07 -13.09
CA LYS A 88 5.73 1.99 -12.11
C LYS A 88 6.31 2.35 -10.75
N VAL A 89 5.97 1.52 -9.78
CA VAL A 89 6.59 1.49 -8.45
C VAL A 89 7.25 0.15 -8.26
N VAL A 90 8.54 0.16 -7.93
CA VAL A 90 9.34 -1.04 -7.65
C VAL A 90 9.53 -1.14 -6.14
N PHE A 91 9.26 -2.30 -5.55
CA PHE A 91 9.43 -2.58 -4.13
C PHE A 91 10.57 -3.56 -3.92
N TYR A 92 11.32 -3.36 -2.85
CA TYR A 92 12.42 -4.22 -2.43
C TYR A 92 12.56 -4.21 -0.91
N ASN A 93 13.11 -5.28 -0.34
CA ASN A 93 13.27 -5.43 1.12
C ASN A 93 14.43 -4.55 1.63
N ASN A 94 14.29 -4.01 2.85
CA ASN A 94 15.34 -3.26 3.53
C ASN A 94 16.45 -4.11 4.15
N GLU A 95 16.20 -5.39 4.41
CA GLU A 95 17.16 -6.25 5.08
C GLU A 95 18.33 -6.63 4.15
N PHE A 96 19.55 -6.37 4.63
CA PHE A 96 20.82 -6.50 3.92
C PHE A 96 21.26 -7.94 3.61
N ASP A 97 20.45 -8.95 3.95
CA ASP A 97 20.72 -10.34 3.59
C ASP A 97 19.76 -10.78 2.48
N GLU A 98 20.35 -10.95 1.31
CA GLU A 98 19.71 -11.43 0.10
C GLU A 98 18.90 -12.72 0.37
N GLU A 99 17.69 -12.79 -0.21
CA GLU A 99 16.90 -14.01 -0.45
C GLU A 99 15.94 -14.55 0.64
N ASP A 100 15.55 -13.82 1.68
CA ASP A 100 14.47 -14.31 2.57
C ASP A 100 13.06 -14.10 1.97
N GLY A 101 12.79 -14.78 0.85
CA GLY A 101 11.45 -15.01 0.31
C GLY A 101 10.75 -13.83 -0.38
N TRP A 102 11.34 -12.63 -0.40
CA TRP A 102 10.74 -11.39 -0.90
C TRP A 102 11.48 -10.85 -2.14
N PRO A 103 11.09 -11.23 -3.37
CA PRO A 103 11.74 -10.77 -4.60
C PRO A 103 11.33 -9.34 -4.95
N ASP A 104 12.21 -8.59 -5.61
CA ASP A 104 11.86 -7.31 -6.19
C ASP A 104 10.62 -7.45 -7.10
N LEU A 105 9.59 -6.67 -6.80
CA LEU A 105 8.34 -6.69 -7.54
C LEU A 105 7.91 -5.27 -7.89
N SER A 106 7.02 -5.16 -8.86
CA SER A 106 6.52 -3.85 -9.28
C SER A 106 5.03 -3.87 -9.58
N CYS A 107 4.41 -2.72 -9.39
CA CYS A 107 3.04 -2.43 -9.83
C CYS A 107 3.04 -1.16 -10.70
N SER A 108 1.95 -0.89 -11.39
CA SER A 108 1.80 0.39 -12.11
C SER A 108 1.72 1.56 -11.12
N LEU A 109 2.16 2.74 -11.58
CA LEU A 109 1.99 3.97 -10.79
C LEU A 109 0.51 4.23 -10.44
N SER A 110 -0.41 3.95 -11.38
CA SER A 110 -1.85 4.12 -11.17
C SER A 110 -2.38 3.27 -10.02
N MET A 111 -1.97 1.99 -9.98
CA MET A 111 -2.39 1.04 -8.96
C MET A 111 -1.89 1.46 -7.58
N PHE A 112 -0.62 1.87 -7.48
CA PHE A 112 -0.06 2.36 -6.22
C PHE A 112 -0.77 3.64 -5.75
N LYS A 113 -0.95 4.62 -6.66
CA LYS A 113 -1.63 5.88 -6.36
C LYS A 113 -3.07 5.65 -5.86
N ALA A 114 -3.83 4.83 -6.57
CA ALA A 114 -5.22 4.54 -6.19
C ALA A 114 -5.30 3.79 -4.84
N THR A 115 -4.35 2.90 -4.59
CA THR A 115 -4.21 2.19 -3.30
C THR A 115 -3.89 3.15 -2.15
N LEU A 116 -2.94 4.07 -2.33
CA LEU A 116 -2.59 5.09 -1.33
C LEU A 116 -3.77 6.02 -1.04
N LEU A 117 -4.50 6.47 -2.07
CA LEU A 117 -5.68 7.33 -1.90
C LEU A 117 -6.79 6.60 -1.12
N ALA A 118 -7.05 5.33 -1.43
CA ALA A 118 -8.03 4.52 -0.72
C ALA A 118 -7.64 4.30 0.74
N TRP A 119 -6.36 4.05 1.00
CA TRP A 119 -5.85 3.92 2.36
C TRP A 119 -5.91 5.24 3.13
N ASN A 120 -5.53 6.37 2.52
CA ASN A 120 -5.65 7.70 3.13
C ASN A 120 -7.10 7.99 3.52
N ALA A 121 -8.05 7.71 2.61
CA ALA A 121 -9.46 7.89 2.89
C ALA A 121 -9.93 7.03 4.07
N PHE A 122 -9.46 5.78 4.18
CA PHE A 122 -9.76 4.91 5.31
C PHE A 122 -9.20 5.48 6.63
N LEU A 123 -7.96 5.97 6.64
CA LEU A 123 -7.33 6.54 7.84
C LEU A 123 -8.05 7.78 8.39
N GLN A 124 -8.85 8.45 7.55
CA GLN A 124 -9.66 9.61 7.93
C GLN A 124 -11.06 9.25 8.46
N LEU A 125 -11.48 7.98 8.34
CA LEU A 125 -12.75 7.53 8.89
C LEU A 125 -12.69 7.43 10.42
N SER A 126 -13.86 7.37 11.06
CA SER A 126 -13.95 7.14 12.50
C SER A 126 -13.33 5.77 12.86
N LYS A 127 -12.47 5.75 13.88
CA LYS A 127 -11.85 4.52 14.39
C LYS A 127 -12.90 3.65 15.08
N SER A 128 -13.26 2.53 14.46
CA SER A 128 -14.22 1.55 14.99
C SER A 128 -14.07 0.21 14.28
N ILE A 129 -14.30 -0.90 14.99
CA ILE A 129 -14.37 -2.25 14.40
C ILE A 129 -15.48 -2.41 13.35
N HIS A 130 -16.42 -1.47 13.28
CA HIS A 130 -17.48 -1.42 12.28
C HIS A 130 -17.13 -0.56 11.06
N THR A 131 -15.98 0.14 11.10
CA THR A 131 -15.52 0.98 9.99
C THR A 131 -14.83 0.11 8.95
N GLU A 132 -15.33 0.20 7.73
CA GLU A 132 -14.79 -0.48 6.55
C GLU A 132 -14.80 0.50 5.37
N LEU A 133 -13.73 0.49 4.59
CA LEU A 133 -13.67 1.11 3.27
C LEU A 133 -13.49 0.01 2.22
N LYS A 134 -14.31 0.06 1.15
CA LYS A 134 -14.19 -0.81 -0.01
C LYS A 134 -14.24 0.03 -1.29
N THR A 135 -13.29 -0.19 -2.19
CA THR A 135 -13.25 0.49 -3.49
C THR A 135 -12.58 -0.38 -4.54
N VAL A 136 -12.87 -0.12 -5.81
CA VAL A 136 -12.14 -0.70 -6.94
C VAL A 136 -10.81 0.04 -7.12
N ILE A 137 -9.78 -0.68 -7.54
CA ILE A 137 -8.43 -0.19 -7.85
C ILE A 137 -8.06 -0.73 -9.23
N ASP A 138 -7.87 0.17 -10.19
CA ASP A 138 -7.56 -0.10 -11.60
C ASP A 138 -6.08 0.11 -11.95
#